data_AF-A0A0F9T7N2-F1
#
_entry.id   AF-A0A0F9T7N2-F1
#
_cell.length_a   1.000
_cell.length_b   1.000
_cell.length_c   1.000
_cell.angle_alpha   90.00
_cell.angle_beta   90.00
_cell.angle_gamma   90.00
#
_symmetry.space_group_name_H-M   'P 1'
#
loop_
_entity.id
_entity.type
_entity.pdbx_description
1 polymer ?
#
loop_
_entity_poly.entity_id
_entity_poly.type
_entity_poly.pdbx_seq_one_letter_code
_entity_poly.pdbx_strand_id
1 'polypeptide(L)'
;MEFDIEHADWMDEQDRNRICIPPGIRTELGVLVGQFIQIRGAETVILQIGGCSPLFRAAFVNAENFAKINGPNVQFKILDVTLGCDPEFFIIQGNGPHNDQIMSAATYLPFHGQIGCDGCLGELRPHYGRHEDEVVREIQGLVPQIPGHMKRSSWAKTLPTDGSAFRYEAHSYFFARSAGFHVHLGIPPEILNTRKDFNRVAIDHLIRCLDWYVSVPLVPLEDNPMRRLGRTQYGLPGDYRPNNITLEYRTPGAFYLRTPSLARGLLGLTLMVTETVVSRLKIASRNFIDLRKLTKTDLQEILPVPSAGTIRSTLLAESVTPAKRELDRIHKQLTELPNYGKHARTVEGFFREVDEGRRPGPNLLHNWKE
;
A
#
# COMPACT_ATOMS: atom_id res chain seq x y z
N MET A 1 -21.99 17.38 -6.69
CA MET A 1 -22.40 18.68 -6.15
C MET A 1 -21.47 19.72 -6.72
N GLU A 2 -22.03 20.79 -7.28
CA GLU A 2 -21.29 21.95 -7.79
C GLU A 2 -21.47 23.07 -6.77
N PHE A 3 -20.37 23.71 -6.36
CA PHE A 3 -20.43 24.92 -5.56
C PHE A 3 -19.28 25.83 -5.97
N ASP A 4 -19.53 27.14 -5.92
CA ASP A 4 -18.51 28.15 -6.20
C ASP A 4 -17.76 28.48 -4.91
N ILE A 5 -16.44 28.59 -5.01
CA ILE A 5 -15.60 29.09 -3.90
C ILE A 5 -15.60 30.61 -3.99
N GLU A 6 -16.23 31.28 -3.02
CA GLU A 6 -16.31 32.74 -2.99
C GLU A 6 -15.10 33.34 -2.26
N HIS A 7 -14.83 34.63 -2.49
CA HIS A 7 -13.74 35.35 -1.80
C HIS A 7 -13.91 35.37 -0.26
N ALA A 8 -15.12 35.14 0.24
CA ALA A 8 -15.42 35.06 1.67
C ALA A 8 -15.00 33.72 2.31
N ASP A 9 -14.69 32.69 1.53
CA ASP A 9 -14.22 31.37 2.01
C ASP A 9 -12.71 31.35 2.32
N TRP A 10 -12.07 32.52 2.25
CA TRP A 10 -10.62 32.73 2.37
C TRP A 10 -10.27 33.04 3.83
N MET A 11 -9.24 32.39 4.37
CA MET A 11 -8.68 32.79 5.67
C MET A 11 -7.57 33.81 5.45
N ASP A 12 -7.80 35.05 5.93
CA ASP A 12 -6.89 36.20 6.14
C ASP A 12 -5.73 36.42 5.13
N GLU A 13 -5.43 37.68 4.80
CA GLU A 13 -4.40 38.05 3.81
C GLU A 13 -2.99 37.51 4.12
N GLN A 14 -2.72 37.13 5.37
CA GLN A 14 -1.45 36.57 5.84
C GLN A 14 -1.33 35.04 5.69
N ASP A 15 -2.41 34.30 5.44
CA ASP A 15 -2.44 32.82 5.46
C ASP A 15 -3.06 32.23 4.18
N ARG A 16 -2.70 32.79 3.02
CA ARG A 16 -3.19 32.45 1.66
C ARG A 16 -2.94 31.00 1.18
N ASN A 17 -2.50 30.11 2.07
CA ASN A 17 -2.23 28.69 1.83
C ASN A 17 -3.34 27.77 2.39
N ARG A 18 -4.57 28.27 2.54
CA ARG A 18 -5.65 27.57 3.26
C ARG A 18 -7.01 27.88 2.63
N ILE A 19 -7.84 26.85 2.38
CA ILE A 19 -9.21 26.98 1.86
C ILE A 19 -10.21 26.52 2.93
N CYS A 20 -11.08 27.40 3.40
CA CYS A 20 -12.14 26.96 4.31
C CYS A 20 -13.29 26.32 3.50
N ILE A 21 -13.61 25.05 3.76
CA ILE A 21 -14.83 24.44 3.23
C ILE A 21 -15.96 24.75 4.22
N PRO A 22 -17.06 25.40 3.80
CA PRO A 22 -18.15 25.76 4.69
C PRO A 22 -18.70 24.56 5.49
N PRO A 23 -19.01 24.71 6.79
CA PRO A 23 -19.47 23.61 7.64
C PRO A 23 -20.73 22.88 7.14
N GLY A 24 -21.64 23.59 6.47
CA GLY A 24 -22.84 23.02 5.86
C GLY A 24 -22.50 22.03 4.74
N ILE A 25 -21.69 22.49 3.77
CA ILE A 25 -21.18 21.69 2.65
C ILE A 25 -20.39 20.49 3.15
N ARG A 26 -19.55 20.66 4.17
CA ARG A 26 -18.77 19.57 4.75
C ARG A 26 -19.64 18.50 5.42
N THR A 27 -20.70 18.93 6.11
CA THR A 27 -21.69 18.03 6.73
C THR A 27 -22.44 17.25 5.66
N GLU A 28 -22.79 17.92 4.57
CA GLU A 28 -23.49 17.32 3.43
C GLU A 28 -22.60 16.35 2.63
N LEU A 29 -21.33 16.68 2.45
CA LEU A 29 -20.33 15.83 1.77
C LEU A 29 -19.76 14.72 2.68
N GLY A 30 -20.04 14.73 3.97
CA GLY A 30 -19.56 13.72 4.93
C GLY A 30 -18.03 13.72 5.14
N VAL A 31 -17.37 14.86 4.93
CA VAL A 31 -15.91 14.96 4.92
C VAL A 31 -15.34 15.07 6.34
N LEU A 32 -14.39 14.19 6.67
CA LEU A 32 -13.72 14.10 7.97
C LEU A 32 -12.27 14.57 7.92
N VAL A 33 -11.78 15.06 9.07
CA VAL A 33 -10.35 15.35 9.26
C VAL A 33 -9.52 14.09 9.01
N GLY A 34 -8.45 14.23 8.22
CA GLY A 34 -7.57 13.16 7.78
C GLY A 34 -7.92 12.56 6.41
N GLN A 35 -9.10 12.87 5.84
CA GLN A 35 -9.47 12.41 4.50
C GLN A 35 -8.80 13.24 3.40
N PHE A 36 -8.87 12.74 2.16
CA PHE A 36 -8.49 13.50 0.97
C PHE A 36 -9.72 13.77 0.10
N ILE A 37 -9.81 14.98 -0.45
CA ILE A 37 -10.85 15.37 -1.41
C ILE A 37 -10.21 15.71 -2.75
N GLN A 38 -10.84 15.30 -3.84
CA GLN A 38 -10.43 15.73 -5.17
C GLN A 38 -11.32 16.89 -5.60
N ILE A 39 -10.67 17.98 -6.00
CA ILE A 39 -11.30 19.17 -6.54
C ILE A 39 -10.93 19.30 -8.01
N ARG A 40 -11.93 19.52 -8.87
CA ARG A 40 -11.72 19.72 -10.31
C ARG A 40 -12.10 21.14 -10.71
N GLY A 41 -11.11 21.94 -11.09
CA GLY A 41 -11.24 23.27 -11.70
C GLY A 41 -10.56 23.27 -13.09
N ALA A 42 -9.71 24.26 -13.38
CA ALA A 42 -8.87 24.26 -14.59
C ALA A 42 -7.90 23.06 -14.65
N GLU A 43 -7.41 22.60 -13.49
CA GLU A 43 -6.72 21.33 -13.30
C GLU A 43 -7.36 20.49 -12.19
N THR A 44 -6.92 19.24 -12.04
CA THR A 44 -7.36 18.34 -10.96
C THR A 44 -6.39 18.39 -9.80
N VAL A 45 -6.87 18.68 -8.59
CA VAL A 45 -6.04 18.78 -7.38
C VAL A 45 -6.59 17.86 -6.29
N ILE A 46 -5.70 17.24 -5.51
CA ILE A 46 -6.03 16.39 -4.36
C ILE A 46 -5.67 17.16 -3.08
N LEU A 47 -6.63 17.32 -2.18
CA LEU A 47 -6.45 18.08 -0.94
C LEU A 47 -6.54 17.14 0.26
N GLN A 48 -5.65 17.30 1.24
CA GLN A 48 -5.78 16.65 2.53
C GLN A 48 -6.60 17.52 3.49
N ILE A 49 -7.58 16.93 4.16
CA ILE A 49 -8.36 17.61 5.18
C ILE A 49 -7.57 17.60 6.48
N GLY A 50 -6.90 18.70 6.79
CA GLY A 50 -6.22 18.87 8.08
C GLY A 50 -7.20 19.15 9.23
N GLY A 51 -6.73 18.99 10.46
CA GLY A 51 -7.44 19.51 11.63
C GLY A 51 -7.21 21.01 11.74
N CYS A 52 -8.23 21.77 12.13
CA CYS A 52 -8.11 23.23 12.24
C CYS A 52 -8.60 23.72 13.61
N SER A 53 -7.96 24.83 14.04
CA SER A 53 -8.18 25.63 15.26
C SER A 53 -9.68 25.75 15.63
N PRO A 54 -10.05 25.82 16.93
CA PRO A 54 -11.44 25.84 17.38
C PRO A 54 -12.34 26.95 16.78
N LEU A 55 -11.77 27.97 16.12
CA LEU A 55 -12.52 29.04 15.45
C LEU A 55 -12.84 28.78 13.96
N PHE A 56 -12.11 27.91 13.28
CA PHE A 56 -12.33 27.63 11.85
C PHE A 56 -12.12 26.14 11.55
N ARG A 57 -13.03 25.54 10.81
CA ARG A 57 -12.99 24.12 10.44
C ARG A 57 -12.62 23.96 8.95
N ALA A 58 -11.42 24.42 8.57
CA ALA A 58 -10.96 24.52 7.18
C ALA A 58 -10.20 23.27 6.67
N ALA A 59 -10.13 23.12 5.33
CA ALA A 59 -9.24 22.21 4.61
C ALA A 59 -7.99 22.98 4.14
N PHE A 60 -6.89 22.31 3.77
CA PHE A 60 -5.64 23.02 3.46
C PHE A 60 -5.01 22.59 2.14
N VAL A 61 -4.47 23.58 1.40
CA VAL A 61 -3.68 23.39 0.17
C VAL A 61 -2.64 24.49 0.07
N ASN A 62 -1.42 24.17 -0.37
CA ASN A 62 -0.39 25.20 -0.56
C ASN A 62 -0.77 26.18 -1.71
N ALA A 63 -0.18 27.38 -1.72
CA ALA A 63 -0.47 28.44 -2.69
C ALA A 63 -0.24 28.02 -4.16
N GLU A 64 0.71 27.12 -4.41
CA GLU A 64 1.01 26.64 -5.76
C GLU A 64 -0.12 25.77 -6.32
N ASN A 65 -0.67 24.87 -5.50
CA ASN A 65 -1.81 24.04 -5.87
C ASN A 65 -3.12 24.84 -5.87
N PHE A 66 -3.19 25.92 -5.08
CA PHE A 66 -4.32 26.83 -5.04
C PHE A 66 -4.52 27.61 -6.35
N ALA A 67 -3.44 28.13 -6.94
CA ALA A 67 -3.49 28.89 -8.20
C ALA A 67 -4.13 28.11 -9.38
N LYS A 68 -4.15 26.77 -9.26
CA LYS A 68 -4.68 25.84 -10.27
C LYS A 68 -6.19 25.56 -10.14
N ILE A 69 -6.84 26.05 -9.07
CA ILE A 69 -8.23 25.75 -8.70
C ILE A 69 -9.21 26.87 -9.12
N ASN A 70 -8.73 28.02 -9.58
CA ASN A 70 -9.55 29.21 -9.82
C ASN A 70 -10.49 29.07 -11.05
N GLY A 71 -11.81 29.09 -10.86
CA GLY A 71 -12.82 29.09 -11.93
C GLY A 71 -14.26 28.81 -11.45
N PRO A 72 -15.31 29.31 -12.13
CA PRO A 72 -16.70 29.34 -11.64
C PRO A 72 -17.49 28.03 -11.86
N ASN A 73 -16.87 26.86 -11.68
CA ASN A 73 -17.55 25.56 -11.75
C ASN A 73 -16.65 24.46 -11.15
N VAL A 74 -16.77 24.23 -9.84
CA VAL A 74 -15.92 23.26 -9.14
C VAL A 74 -16.72 22.02 -8.77
N GLN A 75 -16.31 20.86 -9.28
CA GLN A 75 -16.94 19.56 -9.00
C GLN A 75 -16.17 18.76 -7.94
N PHE A 76 -16.92 18.20 -6.98
CA PHE A 76 -16.39 17.36 -5.90
C PHE A 76 -16.70 15.88 -6.15
N LYS A 77 -15.68 15.02 -6.10
CA LYS A 77 -15.83 13.56 -6.15
C LYS A 77 -14.92 12.93 -5.10
N ILE A 78 -15.51 12.13 -4.21
CA ILE A 78 -14.76 11.38 -3.20
C ILE A 78 -14.79 9.88 -3.55
N LEU A 79 -13.64 9.24 -3.29
CA LEU A 79 -13.34 7.82 -3.16
C LEU A 79 -12.62 7.17 -4.35
N ASP A 80 -11.36 7.57 -4.55
CA ASP A 80 -10.38 6.70 -5.20
C ASP A 80 -9.60 5.95 -4.10
N VAL A 81 -9.35 4.66 -4.32
CA VAL A 81 -8.45 3.88 -3.47
C VAL A 81 -7.05 4.47 -3.65
N THR A 82 -6.40 4.89 -2.56
CA THR A 82 -4.99 5.27 -2.61
C THR A 82 -4.12 4.11 -2.17
N LEU A 83 -2.90 4.08 -2.68
CA LEU A 83 -1.95 3.00 -2.51
C LEU A 83 -0.65 3.56 -1.93
N GLY A 84 -0.17 2.96 -0.85
CA GLY A 84 1.18 3.17 -0.33
C GLY A 84 1.78 1.83 0.10
N CYS A 85 3.02 1.85 0.57
CA CYS A 85 3.67 0.66 1.12
C CYS A 85 4.80 1.07 2.07
N ASP A 86 5.26 0.11 2.86
CA ASP A 86 6.40 0.24 3.77
C ASP A 86 7.36 -0.97 3.65
N PRO A 87 7.88 -1.29 2.44
CA PRO A 87 8.61 -2.53 2.26
C PRO A 87 9.93 -2.56 3.02
N GLU A 88 10.19 -3.72 3.63
CA GLU A 88 11.32 -3.94 4.52
C GLU A 88 12.51 -4.59 3.81
N PHE A 89 13.72 -4.39 4.32
CA PHE A 89 14.95 -4.98 3.80
C PHE A 89 15.98 -5.26 4.89
N PHE A 90 16.92 -6.16 4.58
CA PHE A 90 18.05 -6.50 5.43
C PHE A 90 19.27 -5.66 5.09
N ILE A 91 20.02 -5.26 6.12
CA ILE A 91 21.36 -4.70 5.99
C ILE A 91 22.35 -5.80 6.34
N ILE A 92 23.23 -6.14 5.40
CA ILE A 92 24.18 -7.25 5.55
C ILE A 92 25.60 -6.71 5.43
N GLN A 93 26.45 -7.12 6.37
CA GLN A 93 27.89 -6.91 6.31
C GLN A 93 28.58 -8.24 6.02
N GLY A 94 29.49 -8.27 5.05
CA GLY A 94 30.26 -9.47 4.74
C GLY A 94 30.41 -9.68 3.24
N ASN A 95 31.22 -10.69 2.89
CA ASN A 95 31.55 -11.04 1.51
C ASN A 95 31.00 -12.42 1.10
N GLY A 96 29.93 -12.89 1.75
CA GLY A 96 29.23 -14.11 1.35
C GLY A 96 28.72 -14.96 2.53
N PRO A 97 28.01 -16.06 2.25
CA PRO A 97 27.12 -16.74 3.21
C PRO A 97 27.78 -17.20 4.52
N HIS A 98 29.08 -17.50 4.50
CA HIS A 98 29.83 -17.96 5.67
C HIS A 98 30.31 -16.83 6.59
N ASN A 99 30.35 -15.60 6.08
CA ASN A 99 30.83 -14.40 6.80
C ASN A 99 29.76 -13.29 6.84
N ASP A 100 28.56 -13.56 6.36
CA ASP A 100 27.47 -12.59 6.34
C ASP A 100 26.90 -12.41 7.75
N GLN A 101 26.88 -11.16 8.19
CA GLN A 101 26.28 -10.73 9.44
C GLN A 101 25.13 -9.78 9.14
N ILE A 102 23.96 -10.03 9.74
CA ILE A 102 22.87 -9.05 9.72
C ILE A 102 23.22 -7.92 10.66
N MET A 103 23.13 -6.71 10.11
CA MET A 103 23.25 -5.47 10.83
C MET A 103 21.85 -4.96 11.18
N SER A 104 21.64 -4.60 12.45
CA SER A 104 20.37 -4.01 12.88
C SER A 104 20.19 -2.63 12.25
N ALA A 105 19.14 -2.42 11.47
CA ALA A 105 18.87 -1.16 10.80
C ALA A 105 18.68 0.03 11.77
N ALA A 106 18.06 -0.16 12.94
CA ALA A 106 17.95 0.89 13.98
C ALA A 106 19.31 1.43 14.48
N THR A 107 20.41 0.75 14.17
CA THR A 107 21.77 1.24 14.42
C THR A 107 22.16 2.39 13.48
N TYR A 108 21.66 2.35 12.25
CA TYR A 108 22.18 3.15 11.14
C TYR A 108 21.13 4.05 10.51
N LEU A 109 19.89 3.60 10.42
CA LEU A 109 18.81 4.32 9.77
C LEU A 109 17.95 5.03 10.83
N PRO A 110 17.44 6.23 10.51
CA PRO A 110 16.55 6.93 11.41
C PRO A 110 15.23 6.18 11.58
N PHE A 111 14.55 6.36 12.71
CA PHE A 111 13.23 5.79 12.90
C PHE A 111 12.20 6.41 11.93
N HIS A 112 12.26 7.73 11.72
CA HIS A 112 11.36 8.49 10.85
C HIS A 112 11.99 8.87 9.51
N GLY A 113 11.13 9.14 8.52
CA GLY A 113 11.52 9.54 7.16
C GLY A 113 11.19 8.47 6.11
N GLN A 114 11.40 8.80 4.84
CA GLN A 114 11.14 7.89 3.70
C GLN A 114 12.11 6.71 3.62
N ILE A 115 13.28 6.83 4.24
CA ILE A 115 14.24 5.73 4.43
C ILE A 115 14.53 5.67 5.92
N GLY A 116 14.15 4.56 6.55
CA GLY A 116 14.28 4.41 7.98
C GLY A 116 14.41 2.95 8.41
N CYS A 117 13.99 2.67 9.63
CA CYS A 117 13.94 1.31 10.16
C CYS A 117 12.59 0.99 10.82
N ASP A 118 12.21 -0.29 10.77
CA ASP A 118 11.31 -0.92 11.72
C ASP A 118 12.09 -1.97 12.52
N GLY A 119 12.38 -1.65 13.78
CA GLY A 119 13.23 -2.46 14.65
C GLY A 119 14.59 -2.78 14.01
N CYS A 120 14.85 -4.05 13.72
CA CYS A 120 16.11 -4.48 13.14
C CYS A 120 16.16 -4.41 11.60
N LEU A 121 15.05 -4.12 10.93
CA LEU A 121 14.93 -4.11 9.47
C LEU A 121 14.95 -2.68 8.95
N GLY A 122 15.55 -2.50 7.78
CA GLY A 122 15.42 -1.24 7.04
C GLY A 122 14.03 -1.17 6.43
N GLU A 123 13.47 0.02 6.30
CA GLU A 123 12.13 0.22 5.77
C GLU A 123 12.13 1.41 4.81
N LEU A 124 11.49 1.26 3.65
CA LEU A 124 11.24 2.33 2.70
C LEU A 124 9.80 2.80 2.86
N ARG A 125 9.55 4.11 2.86
CA ARG A 125 8.22 4.71 3.02
C ARG A 125 7.98 5.70 1.86
N PRO A 126 7.78 5.20 0.63
CA PRO A 126 7.43 6.05 -0.51
C PRO A 126 6.15 6.84 -0.23
N HIS A 127 5.98 7.98 -0.91
CA HIS A 127 4.69 8.66 -0.91
C HIS A 127 3.61 7.74 -1.50
N TYR A 128 2.39 7.87 -0.99
CA TYR A 128 1.25 7.17 -1.56
C TYR A 128 0.94 7.73 -2.96
N GLY A 129 0.33 6.89 -3.79
CA GLY A 129 -0.12 7.24 -5.14
C GLY A 129 -1.52 6.69 -5.43
N ARG A 130 -1.99 6.92 -6.66
CA ARG A 130 -3.25 6.37 -7.20
C ARG A 130 -3.04 5.29 -8.24
N HIS A 131 -1.79 5.05 -8.57
CA HIS A 131 -1.33 4.05 -9.51
C HIS A 131 -0.04 3.46 -8.94
N GLU A 132 0.15 2.15 -9.10
CA GLU A 132 1.36 1.45 -8.70
C GLU A 132 2.64 2.07 -9.30
N ASP A 133 2.57 2.65 -10.51
CA ASP A 133 3.72 3.30 -11.15
C ASP A 133 4.24 4.51 -10.37
N GLU A 134 3.36 5.26 -9.70
CA GLU A 134 3.76 6.41 -8.90
C GLU A 134 4.56 5.95 -7.67
N VAL A 135 4.04 4.95 -6.96
CA VAL A 135 4.68 4.38 -5.77
C VAL A 135 6.00 3.70 -6.13
N VAL A 136 6.04 2.93 -7.23
CA VAL A 136 7.25 2.27 -7.71
C VAL A 136 8.33 3.27 -8.10
N ARG A 137 7.95 4.39 -8.74
CA ARG A 137 8.90 5.46 -9.08
C ARG A 137 9.51 6.11 -7.84
N GLU A 138 8.70 6.31 -6.80
CA GLU A 138 9.21 6.80 -5.51
C GLU A 138 10.19 5.81 -4.89
N ILE A 139 9.87 4.50 -4.86
CA ILE A 139 10.81 3.46 -4.38
C ILE A 139 12.12 3.50 -5.18
N GLN A 140 12.03 3.62 -6.51
CA GLN A 140 13.19 3.72 -7.40
C GLN A 140 14.06 4.95 -7.10
N GLY A 141 13.44 6.07 -6.70
CA GLY A 141 14.17 7.23 -6.21
C GLY A 141 14.83 7.01 -4.84
N LEU A 142 14.20 6.23 -3.94
CA LEU A 142 14.67 6.01 -2.57
C LEU A 142 15.79 4.96 -2.47
N VAL A 143 15.72 3.86 -3.22
CA VAL A 143 16.68 2.75 -3.10
C VAL A 143 18.14 3.20 -3.25
N PRO A 144 18.53 4.01 -4.27
CA PRO A 144 19.91 4.50 -4.40
C PRO A 144 20.36 5.41 -3.26
N GLN A 145 19.42 6.01 -2.51
CA GLN A 145 19.72 6.93 -1.42
C GLN A 145 19.94 6.23 -0.08
N ILE A 146 19.66 4.92 0.03
CA ILE A 146 19.81 4.16 1.28
C ILE A 146 21.22 4.33 1.90
N PRO A 147 22.34 4.17 1.15
CA PRO A 147 23.68 4.32 1.73
C PRO A 147 23.92 5.72 2.31
N GLY A 148 23.46 6.78 1.62
CA GLY A 148 23.58 8.17 2.07
C GLY A 148 22.74 8.50 3.31
N HIS A 149 21.72 7.69 3.61
CA HIS A 149 20.88 7.85 4.81
C HIS A 149 21.41 7.08 6.02
N MET A 150 22.43 6.24 5.84
CA MET A 150 23.10 5.54 6.93
C MET A 150 23.84 6.56 7.80
N LYS A 151 23.35 6.82 9.01
CA LYS A 151 24.02 7.63 10.01
C LYS A 151 24.64 6.73 11.06
N ARG A 152 25.97 6.75 11.15
CA ARG A 152 26.73 5.98 12.12
C ARG A 152 26.31 6.37 13.56
N SER A 153 25.85 5.39 14.33
CA SER A 153 25.68 5.55 15.78
C SER A 153 27.03 5.71 16.49
N SER A 154 27.02 6.31 17.68
CA SER A 154 28.23 6.51 18.50
C SER A 154 28.98 5.22 18.87
N TRP A 155 28.34 4.05 18.75
CA TRP A 155 28.90 2.74 19.08
C TRP A 155 29.41 1.95 17.86
N ALA A 156 29.08 2.36 16.63
CA ALA A 156 29.53 1.72 15.39
C ALA A 156 30.77 2.40 14.77
N LYS A 157 31.68 2.93 15.61
CA LYS A 157 32.84 3.75 15.18
C LYS A 157 33.78 3.06 14.19
N THR A 158 33.86 1.74 14.23
CA THR A 158 34.73 0.92 13.38
C THR A 158 34.12 0.61 12.01
N LEU A 159 32.87 1.00 11.76
CA LEU A 159 32.13 0.66 10.54
C LEU A 159 31.98 1.88 9.60
N PRO A 160 31.97 1.68 8.27
CA PRO A 160 31.89 2.79 7.30
C PRO A 160 30.66 3.67 7.51
N THR A 161 30.86 4.99 7.38
CA THR A 161 29.83 6.02 7.63
C THR A 161 28.85 6.19 6.49
N ASP A 162 29.23 5.80 5.28
CA ASP A 162 28.54 6.10 4.03
C ASP A 162 27.72 4.91 3.50
N GLY A 163 27.60 3.85 4.30
CA GLY A 163 26.86 2.65 3.95
C GLY A 163 27.50 1.75 2.88
N SER A 164 28.61 2.18 2.26
CA SER A 164 29.19 1.57 1.05
C SER A 164 29.66 0.12 1.22
N ALA A 165 29.97 -0.28 2.45
CA ALA A 165 30.41 -1.64 2.78
C ALA A 165 29.26 -2.60 3.10
N PHE A 166 28.01 -2.14 3.08
CA PHE A 166 26.85 -2.99 3.34
C PHE A 166 26.15 -3.38 2.04
N ARG A 167 25.53 -4.56 2.07
CA ARG A 167 24.57 -5.00 1.06
C ARG A 167 23.17 -4.78 1.60
N TYR A 168 22.28 -4.29 0.75
CA TYR A 168 20.89 -4.03 1.07
C TYR A 168 20.05 -5.06 0.33
N GLU A 169 19.47 -5.98 1.07
CA GLU A 169 18.94 -7.22 0.49
C GLU A 169 17.47 -7.44 0.87
N ALA A 170 16.64 -7.69 -0.14
CA ALA A 170 15.25 -8.05 0.03
C ALA A 170 15.07 -9.57 0.10
N HIS A 171 14.62 -10.06 1.26
CA HIS A 171 14.31 -11.47 1.51
C HIS A 171 13.01 -11.56 2.27
N SER A 172 12.09 -12.46 1.92
CA SER A 172 10.90 -12.67 2.76
C SER A 172 11.27 -13.29 4.12
N TYR A 173 12.26 -14.18 4.16
CA TYR A 173 12.76 -14.76 5.40
C TYR A 173 14.26 -15.05 5.32
N PHE A 174 15.03 -14.52 6.27
CA PHE A 174 16.48 -14.62 6.28
C PHE A 174 17.03 -14.59 7.72
N PHE A 175 18.01 -15.44 8.04
CA PHE A 175 18.56 -15.64 9.39
C PHE A 175 17.50 -15.65 10.51
N ALA A 176 16.47 -16.48 10.33
CA ALA A 176 15.37 -16.63 11.28
C ALA A 176 14.53 -15.37 11.56
N ARG A 177 14.54 -14.41 10.64
CA ARG A 177 13.72 -13.19 10.68
C ARG A 177 12.89 -13.06 9.42
N SER A 178 11.67 -12.58 9.55
CA SER A 178 10.79 -12.26 8.43
C SER A 178 10.96 -10.80 8.06
N ALA A 179 10.83 -10.49 6.77
CA ALA A 179 10.62 -9.13 6.29
C ALA A 179 9.41 -9.06 5.35
N GLY A 180 8.63 -8.00 5.47
CA GLY A 180 7.38 -7.78 4.77
C GLY A 180 7.47 -6.79 3.62
N PHE A 181 6.44 -6.81 2.79
CA PHE A 181 6.09 -5.73 1.88
C PHE A 181 4.67 -5.32 2.23
N HIS A 182 4.48 -4.59 3.34
CA HIS A 182 3.11 -4.23 3.71
C HIS A 182 2.59 -3.16 2.75
N VAL A 183 1.34 -3.35 2.36
CA VAL A 183 0.65 -2.48 1.42
C VAL A 183 -0.39 -1.68 2.19
N HIS A 184 -0.31 -0.36 2.10
CA HIS A 184 -1.24 0.56 2.72
C HIS A 184 -2.30 0.97 1.70
N LEU A 185 -3.57 0.80 2.06
CA LEU A 185 -4.71 1.13 1.23
C LEU A 185 -5.54 2.21 1.92
N GLY A 186 -5.62 3.38 1.29
CA GLY A 186 -6.60 4.39 1.64
C GLY A 186 -7.94 3.98 1.05
N ILE A 187 -8.85 3.52 1.91
CA ILE A 187 -10.19 3.05 1.54
C ILE A 187 -11.25 3.80 2.36
N PRO A 188 -12.54 3.75 1.97
CA PRO A 188 -13.60 4.38 2.74
C PRO A 188 -13.56 4.00 4.22
N PRO A 189 -13.65 4.96 5.16
CA PRO A 189 -13.58 4.68 6.59
C PRO A 189 -14.72 3.80 7.11
N GLU A 190 -15.82 3.70 6.38
CA GLU A 190 -16.94 2.78 6.66
C GLU A 190 -16.50 1.31 6.60
N ILE A 191 -15.44 0.99 5.84
CA ILE A 191 -14.82 -0.33 5.76
C ILE A 191 -13.73 -0.50 6.83
N LEU A 192 -13.11 0.60 7.29
CA LEU A 192 -12.03 0.59 8.28
C LEU A 192 -12.57 0.52 9.72
N ASN A 193 -11.77 -0.04 10.63
CA ASN A 193 -12.08 -0.17 12.06
C ASN A 193 -11.91 1.16 12.83
N THR A 194 -12.41 2.27 12.27
CA THR A 194 -12.25 3.62 12.84
C THR A 194 -13.56 4.21 13.37
N ARG A 195 -14.69 3.52 13.21
CA ARG A 195 -16.00 3.98 13.71
C ARG A 195 -16.73 2.88 14.50
N LYS A 196 -17.66 3.29 15.37
CA LYS A 196 -18.59 2.41 16.12
C LYS A 196 -19.40 1.48 15.19
N ASP A 197 -19.47 1.80 13.90
CA ASP A 197 -20.16 1.01 12.89
C ASP A 197 -19.31 0.04 12.07
N PHE A 198 -18.06 -0.20 12.49
CA PHE A 198 -17.15 -1.15 11.87
C PHE A 198 -17.83 -2.45 11.47
N ASN A 199 -17.67 -2.81 10.19
CA ASN A 199 -18.14 -4.07 9.68
C ASN A 199 -16.97 -5.01 9.37
N ARG A 200 -16.72 -5.90 10.33
CA ARG A 200 -15.74 -6.97 10.23
C ARG A 200 -15.93 -7.87 9.00
N VAL A 201 -17.17 -8.08 8.56
CA VAL A 201 -17.48 -8.96 7.41
C VAL A 201 -16.96 -8.38 6.09
N ALA A 202 -17.10 -7.07 5.88
CA ALA A 202 -16.66 -6.41 4.66
C ALA A 202 -15.12 -6.40 4.55
N ILE A 203 -14.44 -6.05 5.64
CA ILE A 203 -12.97 -6.07 5.68
C ILE A 203 -12.42 -7.49 5.59
N ASP A 204 -12.99 -8.47 6.31
CA ASP A 204 -12.54 -9.86 6.25
C ASP A 204 -12.80 -10.46 4.85
N HIS A 205 -13.78 -9.96 4.11
CA HIS A 205 -13.96 -10.32 2.71
C HIS A 205 -12.91 -9.68 1.80
N LEU A 206 -12.62 -8.38 1.94
CA LEU A 206 -11.55 -7.71 1.20
C LEU A 206 -10.20 -8.41 1.43
N ILE A 207 -9.86 -8.73 2.68
CA ILE A 207 -8.61 -9.45 3.00
C ILE A 207 -8.57 -10.84 2.35
N ARG A 208 -9.67 -11.60 2.38
CA ARG A 208 -9.73 -12.89 1.66
C ARG A 208 -9.57 -12.73 0.15
N CYS A 209 -10.09 -11.65 -0.42
CA CYS A 209 -9.86 -11.32 -1.83
C CYS A 209 -8.39 -11.02 -2.09
N LEU A 210 -7.73 -10.23 -1.24
CA LEU A 210 -6.30 -9.95 -1.38
C LEU A 210 -5.47 -11.22 -1.21
N ASP A 211 -5.78 -12.07 -0.23
CA ASP A 211 -5.07 -13.35 -0.06
C ASP A 211 -5.19 -14.25 -1.28
N TRP A 212 -6.38 -14.33 -1.87
CA TRP A 212 -6.65 -15.20 -3.00
C TRP A 212 -6.12 -14.63 -4.33
N TYR A 213 -6.44 -13.38 -4.64
CA TYR A 213 -6.14 -12.76 -5.94
C TYR A 213 -4.77 -12.08 -6.00
N VAL A 214 -4.15 -11.82 -4.85
CA VAL A 214 -2.81 -11.23 -4.77
C VAL A 214 -1.83 -12.27 -4.23
N SER A 215 -2.00 -12.72 -2.98
CA SER A 215 -0.97 -13.53 -2.32
C SER A 215 -0.78 -14.93 -2.90
N VAL A 216 -1.82 -15.59 -3.40
CA VAL A 216 -1.66 -16.89 -4.08
C VAL A 216 -0.77 -16.76 -5.33
N PRO A 217 -1.00 -15.79 -6.23
CA PRO A 217 -0.07 -15.49 -7.33
C PRO A 217 1.37 -15.17 -6.92
N LEU A 218 1.60 -14.70 -5.69
CA LEU A 218 2.96 -14.42 -5.19
C LEU A 218 3.73 -15.68 -4.74
N VAL A 219 3.04 -16.77 -4.39
CA VAL A 219 3.71 -17.97 -3.83
C VAL A 219 4.76 -18.60 -4.76
N PRO A 220 4.56 -18.71 -6.09
CA PRO A 220 5.51 -19.38 -6.98
C PRO A 220 6.89 -18.72 -7.08
N LEU A 221 6.97 -17.40 -6.92
CA LEU A 221 8.22 -16.65 -7.03
C LEU A 221 8.94 -16.49 -5.69
N GLU A 222 8.20 -16.45 -4.58
CA GLU A 222 8.77 -16.26 -3.25
C GLU A 222 9.85 -17.32 -2.95
N ASP A 223 11.02 -16.86 -2.54
CA ASP A 223 12.23 -17.66 -2.41
C ASP A 223 12.27 -18.49 -1.12
N ASN A 224 11.59 -18.04 -0.08
CA ASN A 224 11.57 -18.69 1.23
C ASN A 224 10.17 -18.76 1.85
N PRO A 225 9.54 -19.95 1.89
CA PRO A 225 8.19 -20.10 2.42
C PRO A 225 8.11 -19.94 3.95
N MET A 226 9.25 -19.92 4.65
CA MET A 226 9.27 -19.95 6.12
C MET A 226 8.59 -18.74 6.77
N ARG A 227 8.55 -17.59 6.08
CA ARG A 227 7.79 -16.41 6.53
C ARG A 227 6.31 -16.76 6.75
N ARG A 228 5.69 -17.33 5.72
CA ARG A 228 4.25 -17.67 5.71
C ARG A 228 3.93 -18.95 6.47
N LEU A 229 4.86 -19.90 6.60
CA LEU A 229 4.65 -21.19 7.31
C LEU A 229 4.54 -21.08 8.84
N GLY A 230 4.33 -19.88 9.41
CA GLY A 230 3.96 -19.69 10.81
C GLY A 230 5.07 -19.91 11.83
N ARG A 231 6.34 -20.00 11.40
CA ARG A 231 7.49 -19.91 12.32
C ARG A 231 7.72 -18.49 12.85
N THR A 232 7.06 -17.50 12.23
CA THR A 232 6.94 -16.13 12.73
C THR A 232 5.46 -15.78 12.86
N GLN A 233 5.13 -14.81 13.71
CA GLN A 233 3.75 -14.35 13.90
C GLN A 233 3.26 -13.39 12.79
N TYR A 234 4.05 -13.19 11.73
CA TYR A 234 3.88 -12.08 10.79
C TYR A 234 3.66 -12.60 9.36
N GLY A 235 2.72 -11.99 8.62
CA GLY A 235 2.50 -12.29 7.21
C GLY A 235 1.70 -13.55 6.94
N LEU A 236 0.87 -13.96 7.89
CA LEU A 236 -0.06 -15.08 7.72
C LEU A 236 -1.22 -14.70 6.78
N PRO A 237 -1.92 -15.68 6.17
CA PRO A 237 -3.19 -15.43 5.51
C PRO A 237 -4.17 -14.77 6.49
N GLY A 238 -4.83 -13.70 6.07
CA GLY A 238 -5.73 -12.93 6.91
C GLY A 238 -5.05 -11.87 7.78
N ASP A 239 -3.73 -11.67 7.66
CA ASP A 239 -2.99 -10.71 8.48
C ASP A 239 -3.13 -9.28 7.94
N TYR A 240 -3.71 -8.41 8.77
CA TYR A 240 -3.86 -6.98 8.49
C TYR A 240 -3.89 -6.19 9.79
N ARG A 241 -3.58 -4.89 9.72
CA ARG A 241 -3.72 -3.97 10.86
C ARG A 241 -4.98 -3.11 10.70
N PRO A 242 -6.03 -3.34 11.51
CA PRO A 242 -7.29 -2.59 11.40
C PRO A 242 -7.23 -1.18 11.99
N ASN A 243 -6.34 -0.93 12.95
CA ASN A 243 -6.34 0.28 13.79
C ASN A 243 -5.45 1.41 13.23
N ASN A 244 -5.37 1.54 11.91
CA ASN A 244 -4.58 2.55 11.24
C ASN A 244 -5.49 3.43 10.37
N ILE A 245 -5.01 4.63 9.98
CA ILE A 245 -5.75 5.57 9.12
C ILE A 245 -5.99 4.95 7.73
N THR A 246 -5.11 4.01 7.34
CA THR A 246 -5.21 3.16 6.15
C THR A 246 -5.39 1.70 6.54
N LEU A 247 -5.90 0.87 5.64
CA LEU A 247 -5.76 -0.58 5.77
C LEU A 247 -4.31 -0.97 5.47
N GLU A 248 -3.65 -1.65 6.40
CA GLU A 248 -2.31 -2.23 6.20
C GLU A 248 -2.44 -3.73 5.94
N TYR A 249 -2.23 -4.15 4.69
CA TYR A 249 -2.23 -5.55 4.26
C TYR A 249 -0.83 -6.15 4.38
N ARG A 250 -0.67 -7.22 5.17
CA ARG A 250 0.65 -7.66 5.65
C ARG A 250 1.11 -9.01 5.11
N THR A 251 0.30 -9.70 4.33
CA THR A 251 0.64 -11.03 3.80
C THR A 251 1.80 -11.03 2.79
N PRO A 252 2.03 -10.01 1.94
CA PRO A 252 3.17 -10.02 1.01
C PRO A 252 4.54 -9.92 1.72
N GLY A 253 5.52 -10.68 1.24
CA GLY A 253 6.89 -10.66 1.76
C GLY A 253 7.83 -9.73 1.00
N ALA A 254 8.95 -9.37 1.62
CA ALA A 254 9.93 -8.43 1.06
C ALA A 254 10.57 -8.90 -0.26
N PHE A 255 10.46 -10.18 -0.67
CA PHE A 255 10.93 -10.65 -1.98
C PHE A 255 10.46 -9.74 -3.14
N TYR A 256 9.25 -9.19 -3.05
CA TYR A 256 8.68 -8.32 -4.08
C TYR A 256 9.31 -6.93 -4.17
N LEU A 257 10.14 -6.54 -3.19
CA LEU A 257 10.98 -5.34 -3.27
C LEU A 257 12.20 -5.56 -4.18
N ARG A 258 12.51 -6.79 -4.62
CA ARG A 258 13.75 -7.05 -5.36
C ARG A 258 13.89 -6.26 -6.65
N THR A 259 12.82 -6.04 -7.41
CA THR A 259 12.87 -5.29 -8.68
C THR A 259 11.67 -4.37 -8.84
N PRO A 260 11.78 -3.32 -9.67
CA PRO A 260 10.63 -2.48 -10.04
C PRO A 260 9.47 -3.29 -10.63
N SER A 261 9.74 -4.33 -11.43
CA SER A 261 8.69 -5.16 -12.04
C SER A 261 7.89 -5.96 -11.02
N LEU A 262 8.56 -6.57 -10.04
CA LEU A 262 7.92 -7.35 -8.98
C LEU A 262 7.11 -6.45 -8.04
N ALA A 263 7.68 -5.30 -7.63
CA ALA A 263 6.98 -4.34 -6.78
C ALA A 263 5.73 -3.80 -7.49
N ARG A 264 5.85 -3.43 -8.78
CA ARG A 264 4.72 -3.00 -9.61
C ARG A 264 3.63 -4.06 -9.69
N GLY A 265 3.99 -5.31 -9.96
CA GLY A 265 3.05 -6.43 -10.03
C GLY A 265 2.24 -6.61 -8.74
N LEU A 266 2.93 -6.67 -7.60
CA LEU A 266 2.30 -6.76 -6.28
C LEU A 266 1.34 -5.58 -6.03
N LEU A 267 1.82 -4.37 -6.23
CA LEU A 267 1.08 -3.15 -5.94
C LEU A 267 -0.14 -3.00 -6.88
N GLY A 268 0.01 -3.28 -8.17
CA GLY A 268 -1.06 -3.20 -9.16
C GLY A 268 -2.14 -4.25 -8.95
N LEU A 269 -1.76 -5.50 -8.64
CA LEU A 269 -2.73 -6.54 -8.26
C LEU A 269 -3.53 -6.12 -7.02
N THR A 270 -2.83 -5.62 -6.00
CA THR A 270 -3.46 -5.16 -4.75
C THR A 270 -4.44 -4.01 -5.01
N LEU A 271 -4.04 -3.02 -5.78
CA LEU A 271 -4.88 -1.87 -6.14
C LEU A 271 -6.10 -2.29 -6.95
N MET A 272 -5.92 -3.10 -8.01
CA MET A 272 -7.01 -3.57 -8.87
C MET A 272 -8.09 -4.34 -8.10
N VAL A 273 -7.67 -5.28 -7.24
CA VAL A 273 -8.58 -6.08 -6.41
C VAL A 273 -9.31 -5.19 -5.42
N THR A 274 -8.59 -4.26 -4.77
CA THR A 274 -9.19 -3.35 -3.79
C THR A 274 -10.22 -2.43 -4.42
N GLU A 275 -9.89 -1.80 -5.56
CA GLU A 275 -10.82 -0.95 -6.31
C GLU A 275 -12.10 -1.70 -6.69
N THR A 276 -11.97 -2.94 -7.15
CA THR A 276 -13.11 -3.79 -7.52
C THR A 276 -14.00 -4.06 -6.30
N VAL A 277 -13.41 -4.55 -5.21
CA VAL A 277 -14.15 -4.92 -4.00
C VAL A 277 -14.80 -3.69 -3.38
N VAL A 278 -14.08 -2.57 -3.24
CA VAL A 278 -14.61 -1.33 -2.66
C VAL A 278 -15.75 -0.76 -3.51
N SER A 279 -15.61 -0.74 -4.83
CA SER A 279 -16.65 -0.26 -5.75
C SER A 279 -17.92 -1.10 -5.66
N ARG A 280 -17.79 -2.43 -5.65
CA ARG A 280 -18.93 -3.34 -5.56
C ARG A 280 -19.57 -3.36 -4.17
N LEU A 281 -18.77 -3.26 -3.10
CA LEU A 281 -19.28 -3.04 -1.75
C LEU A 281 -20.13 -1.77 -1.70
N LYS A 282 -19.65 -0.66 -2.27
CA LYS A 282 -20.40 0.61 -2.34
C LYS A 282 -21.78 0.42 -2.96
N ILE A 283 -21.85 -0.31 -4.07
CA ILE A 283 -23.11 -0.57 -4.78
C ILE A 283 -24.02 -1.47 -3.92
N ALA A 284 -23.52 -2.63 -3.50
CA ALA A 284 -24.31 -3.64 -2.78
C ALA A 284 -24.85 -3.14 -1.43
N SER A 285 -24.15 -2.19 -0.80
CA SER A 285 -24.52 -1.64 0.51
C SER A 285 -25.17 -0.26 0.46
N ARG A 286 -25.64 0.18 -0.71
CA ARG A 286 -26.26 1.50 -0.91
C ARG A 286 -25.38 2.63 -0.37
N ASN A 287 -24.17 2.73 -0.92
CA ASN A 287 -23.13 3.68 -0.51
C ASN A 287 -22.63 3.46 0.93
N PHE A 288 -22.30 2.22 1.27
CA PHE A 288 -21.78 1.79 2.58
C PHE A 288 -22.76 1.87 3.77
N ILE A 289 -23.99 2.30 3.54
CA ILE A 289 -25.04 2.45 4.57
C ILE A 289 -25.41 1.09 5.18
N ASP A 290 -25.54 0.06 4.34
CA ASP A 290 -26.05 -1.25 4.74
C ASP A 290 -24.97 -2.34 4.72
N LEU A 291 -23.70 -2.00 4.92
CA LEU A 291 -22.62 -2.99 4.92
C LEU A 291 -22.97 -4.20 5.80
N ARG A 292 -23.55 -3.97 6.99
CA ARG A 292 -23.89 -5.02 7.97
C ARG A 292 -24.98 -5.99 7.51
N LYS A 293 -25.75 -5.61 6.49
CA LYS A 293 -26.81 -6.45 5.91
C LYS A 293 -26.30 -7.37 4.80
N LEU A 294 -25.04 -7.19 4.38
CA LEU A 294 -24.43 -8.06 3.38
C LEU A 294 -24.34 -9.50 3.90
N THR A 295 -24.96 -10.40 3.16
CA THR A 295 -24.94 -11.84 3.36
C THR A 295 -23.68 -12.45 2.77
N LYS A 296 -23.43 -13.73 3.07
CA LYS A 296 -22.36 -14.49 2.42
C LYS A 296 -22.52 -14.53 0.90
N THR A 297 -23.75 -14.57 0.40
CA THR A 297 -24.06 -14.57 -1.04
C THR A 297 -23.67 -13.24 -1.67
N ASP A 298 -24.07 -12.11 -1.06
CA ASP A 298 -23.72 -10.77 -1.56
C ASP A 298 -22.20 -10.59 -1.67
N LEU A 299 -21.43 -11.10 -0.71
CA LEU A 299 -19.97 -11.08 -0.75
C LEU A 299 -19.40 -11.92 -1.90
N GLN A 300 -19.99 -13.08 -2.19
CA GLN A 300 -19.54 -13.90 -3.33
C GLN A 300 -19.87 -13.25 -4.68
N GLU A 301 -20.95 -12.46 -4.75
CA GLU A 301 -21.27 -11.64 -5.92
C GLU A 301 -20.34 -10.43 -6.07
N ILE A 302 -19.91 -9.84 -4.95
CA ILE A 302 -18.89 -8.76 -4.93
C ILE A 302 -17.59 -9.27 -5.57
N LEU A 303 -16.99 -10.32 -5.05
CA LEU A 303 -15.87 -10.98 -5.71
C LEU A 303 -15.75 -12.42 -5.19
N PRO A 304 -15.92 -13.45 -6.05
CA PRO A 304 -15.98 -14.82 -5.59
C PRO A 304 -14.64 -15.26 -5.03
N VAL A 305 -14.62 -15.78 -3.81
CA VAL A 305 -13.39 -16.28 -3.17
C VAL A 305 -13.64 -17.63 -2.51
N PRO A 306 -12.66 -18.55 -2.53
CA PRO A 306 -12.77 -19.81 -1.81
C PRO A 306 -12.98 -19.64 -0.30
N SER A 307 -13.25 -20.75 0.36
CA SER A 307 -13.30 -20.78 1.82
C SER A 307 -11.95 -20.35 2.42
N ALA A 308 -11.98 -19.75 3.62
CA ALA A 308 -10.75 -19.40 4.33
C ALA A 308 -9.82 -20.61 4.55
N GLY A 309 -10.39 -21.80 4.74
CA GLY A 309 -9.62 -23.05 4.85
C GLY A 309 -8.86 -23.38 3.56
N THR A 310 -9.51 -23.23 2.40
CA THR A 310 -8.88 -23.43 1.09
C THR A 310 -7.74 -22.43 0.87
N ILE A 311 -8.01 -21.14 1.08
CA ILE A 311 -7.00 -20.07 0.95
C ILE A 311 -5.79 -20.39 1.84
N ARG A 312 -6.03 -20.73 3.10
CA ARG A 312 -4.99 -21.08 4.05
C ARG A 312 -4.20 -22.31 3.61
N SER A 313 -4.86 -23.38 3.17
CA SER A 313 -4.16 -24.59 2.69
C SER A 313 -3.31 -24.33 1.44
N THR A 314 -3.71 -23.39 0.59
CA THR A 314 -2.96 -23.02 -0.61
C THR A 314 -1.73 -22.18 -0.25
N LEU A 315 -1.89 -21.15 0.58
CA LEU A 315 -0.81 -20.23 0.97
C LEU A 315 0.20 -20.88 1.93
N LEU A 316 -0.27 -21.74 2.83
CA LEU A 316 0.57 -22.42 3.83
C LEU A 316 1.10 -23.79 3.36
N ALA A 317 0.97 -24.11 2.08
CA ALA A 317 1.57 -25.31 1.53
C ALA A 317 3.10 -25.20 1.53
N GLU A 318 3.79 -26.28 1.92
CA GLU A 318 5.25 -26.36 1.86
C GLU A 318 5.78 -26.31 0.42
N SER A 319 4.98 -26.80 -0.53
CA SER A 319 5.28 -26.72 -1.97
C SER A 319 4.50 -25.60 -2.65
N VAL A 320 5.03 -25.06 -3.73
CA VAL A 320 4.34 -24.05 -4.56
C VAL A 320 3.21 -24.65 -5.42
N THR A 321 3.10 -25.98 -5.48
CA THR A 321 2.19 -26.69 -6.38
C THR A 321 0.71 -26.31 -6.19
N PRO A 322 0.16 -26.21 -4.96
CA PRO A 322 -1.23 -25.79 -4.78
C PRO A 322 -1.50 -24.39 -5.31
N ALA A 323 -0.58 -23.45 -5.12
CA ALA A 323 -0.72 -22.09 -5.67
C ALA A 323 -0.63 -22.09 -7.20
N LYS A 324 0.34 -22.81 -7.78
CA LYS A 324 0.51 -22.92 -9.23
C LYS A 324 -0.74 -23.45 -9.94
N ARG A 325 -1.44 -24.41 -9.35
CA ARG A 325 -2.69 -24.97 -9.90
C ARG A 325 -3.83 -23.96 -10.03
N GLU A 326 -3.76 -22.86 -9.30
CA GLU A 326 -4.81 -21.85 -9.25
C GLU A 326 -4.51 -20.64 -10.13
N LEU A 327 -3.28 -20.52 -10.68
CA LEU A 327 -2.84 -19.34 -11.43
C LEU A 327 -3.72 -19.07 -12.65
N ASP A 328 -3.93 -20.05 -13.52
CA ASP A 328 -4.75 -19.87 -14.73
C ASP A 328 -6.18 -19.43 -14.39
N ARG A 329 -6.75 -20.01 -13.32
CA ARG A 329 -8.08 -19.66 -12.85
C ARG A 329 -8.13 -18.24 -12.31
N ILE A 330 -7.16 -17.87 -11.48
CA ILE A 330 -7.05 -16.54 -10.89
C ILE A 330 -6.82 -15.49 -11.98
N HIS A 331 -5.88 -15.72 -12.88
CA HIS A 331 -5.57 -14.83 -14.00
C HIS A 331 -6.80 -14.60 -14.88
N LYS A 332 -7.50 -15.68 -15.27
CA LYS A 332 -8.75 -15.58 -16.00
C LYS A 332 -9.78 -14.71 -15.26
N GLN A 333 -10.00 -14.96 -13.97
CA GLN A 333 -10.94 -14.17 -13.18
C GLN A 333 -10.54 -12.69 -13.07
N LEU A 334 -9.25 -12.39 -12.99
CA LEU A 334 -8.73 -11.01 -12.96
C LEU A 334 -8.97 -10.29 -14.29
N THR A 335 -8.80 -10.97 -15.44
CA THR A 335 -9.04 -10.38 -16.76
C THR A 335 -10.52 -10.07 -17.04
N GLU A 336 -11.43 -10.73 -16.33
CA GLU A 336 -12.88 -10.49 -16.39
C GLU A 336 -13.33 -9.29 -15.51
N LEU A 337 -12.44 -8.69 -14.72
CA LEU A 337 -12.80 -7.55 -13.85
C LEU A 337 -13.03 -6.27 -14.66
N PRO A 338 -14.03 -5.43 -14.28
CA PRO A 338 -14.34 -4.20 -15.03
C PRO A 338 -13.18 -3.20 -15.11
N ASN A 339 -12.29 -3.16 -14.12
CA ASN A 339 -11.12 -2.29 -14.08
C ASN A 339 -9.84 -2.97 -14.60
N TYR A 340 -9.93 -4.18 -15.16
CA TYR A 340 -8.76 -4.89 -15.70
C TYR A 340 -7.99 -4.05 -16.72
N GLY A 341 -8.69 -3.39 -17.65
CA GLY A 341 -8.05 -2.57 -18.69
C GLY A 341 -7.13 -1.47 -18.15
N LYS A 342 -7.43 -0.92 -16.96
CA LYS A 342 -6.57 0.06 -16.26
C LYS A 342 -5.24 -0.56 -15.83
N HIS A 343 -5.27 -1.83 -15.43
CA HIS A 343 -4.14 -2.54 -14.80
C HIS A 343 -3.52 -3.63 -15.68
N ALA A 344 -4.02 -3.82 -16.90
CA ALA A 344 -3.70 -4.95 -17.76
C ALA A 344 -2.19 -5.14 -17.97
N ARG A 345 -1.47 -4.06 -18.29
CA ARG A 345 -0.01 -4.10 -18.47
C ARG A 345 0.71 -4.64 -17.22
N THR A 346 0.26 -4.24 -16.03
CA THR A 346 0.86 -4.66 -14.76
C THR A 346 0.52 -6.12 -14.44
N VAL A 347 -0.74 -6.52 -14.62
CA VAL A 347 -1.20 -7.89 -14.40
C VAL A 347 -0.49 -8.86 -15.36
N GLU A 348 -0.52 -8.59 -16.66
CA GLU A 348 0.15 -9.44 -17.67
C GLU A 348 1.67 -9.47 -17.48
N GLY A 349 2.26 -8.33 -17.13
CA GLY A 349 3.68 -8.25 -16.81
C GLY A 349 4.05 -9.14 -15.63
N PHE A 350 3.23 -9.14 -14.58
CA PHE A 350 3.45 -9.97 -13.39
C PHE A 350 3.27 -11.46 -13.66
N PHE A 351 2.17 -11.87 -14.30
CA PHE A 351 1.93 -13.29 -14.59
C PHE A 351 3.00 -13.87 -15.52
N ARG A 352 3.50 -13.09 -16.48
CA ARG A 352 4.66 -13.49 -17.28
C ARG A 352 5.92 -13.74 -16.44
N GLU A 353 6.22 -12.89 -15.46
CA GLU A 353 7.35 -13.12 -14.53
C GLU A 353 7.16 -14.41 -13.72
N VAL A 354 5.92 -14.68 -13.29
CA VAL A 354 5.55 -15.92 -12.57
C VAL A 354 5.74 -17.15 -13.44
N ASP A 355 5.29 -17.12 -14.69
CA ASP A 355 5.39 -18.22 -15.65
C ASP A 355 6.83 -18.53 -16.02
N GLU A 356 7.64 -17.48 -16.24
CA GLU A 356 9.06 -17.59 -16.53
C GLU A 356 9.88 -18.00 -15.30
N GLY A 357 9.29 -17.91 -14.10
CA GLY A 357 9.94 -18.28 -12.84
C GLY A 357 11.15 -17.41 -12.51
N ARG A 358 11.18 -16.15 -12.96
CA ARG A 358 12.31 -15.25 -12.78
C ARG A 358 12.46 -14.86 -11.30
N ARG A 359 13.59 -15.25 -10.71
CA ARG A 359 13.95 -14.96 -9.32
C ARG A 359 15.18 -14.07 -9.28
N PRO A 360 15.01 -12.73 -9.34
CA PRO A 360 16.14 -11.81 -9.27
C PRO A 360 16.91 -11.99 -7.95
N GLY A 361 18.19 -11.65 -7.97
CA GLY A 361 19.03 -11.63 -6.78
C GLY A 361 18.48 -10.65 -5.73
N PRO A 362 18.90 -10.74 -4.46
CA PRO A 362 18.29 -9.95 -3.39
C PRO A 362 18.79 -8.50 -3.33
N ASN A 363 19.90 -8.16 -3.99
CA ASN A 363 20.57 -6.86 -3.84
C ASN A 363 19.78 -5.71 -4.47
N LEU A 364 19.23 -4.83 -3.63
CA LEU A 364 18.39 -3.71 -4.03
C LEU A 364 19.15 -2.69 -4.88
N LEU A 365 20.36 -2.30 -4.46
CA LEU A 365 21.15 -1.32 -5.20
C LEU A 365 21.54 -1.82 -6.60
N HIS A 366 21.64 -3.13 -6.80
CA HIS A 366 21.89 -3.68 -8.13
C HIS A 366 20.63 -3.64 -9.00
N ASN A 367 19.50 -4.08 -8.45
CA ASN A 367 18.28 -4.31 -9.21
C ASN A 367 17.45 -3.05 -9.51
N TRP A 368 17.68 -1.95 -8.78
CA TRP A 368 16.94 -0.68 -8.93
C TRP A 368 17.79 0.43 -9.59
N LYS A 369 18.82 0.06 -10.36
CA LYS A 369 19.74 0.99 -11.03
C LYS A 369 19.28 1.51 -12.39
N GLU A 370 18.16 1.03 -12.89
CA GLU A 370 17.63 1.37 -14.22
C GLU A 370 16.94 2.74 -14.26
#